data_AF-A0A7W1MVZ1-F1
#
_entry.id   AF-A0A7W1MVZ1-F1
#
_cell.length_a   1.000
_cell.length_b   1.000
_cell.length_c   1.000
_cell.angle_alpha   90.00
_cell.angle_beta   90.00
_cell.angle_gamma   90.00
#
_symmetry.space_group_name_H-M   'P 1'
#
loop_
_entity.id
_entity.type
_entity.pdbx_description
1 polymer ?
#
loop_
_entity_poly.entity_id
_entity_poly.type
_entity_poly.pdbx_seq_one_letter_code
_entity_poly.pdbx_strand_id
1 'polypeptide(L)' 'MAYSPGEFAALFGKHQTWGYRQLYRGTIKAITQCGRIMIPCTEVERLLNSAKTYSGTVQSQRSRR' A
#
# COMPACT_ATOMS: atom_id res chain seq x y z
N MET A 1 3.02 11.27 12.49
CA MET A 1 2.34 11.83 11.29
C MET A 1 1.48 10.75 10.65
N ALA A 2 0.36 11.13 10.02
CA ALA A 2 -0.56 10.19 9.37
C ALA A 2 -1.15 10.81 8.09
N TYR A 3 -1.53 9.96 7.14
CA TYR A 3 -2.00 10.32 5.81
C TYR A 3 -3.45 9.87 5.60
N SER A 4 -4.22 10.65 4.85
CA SER A 4 -5.45 10.15 4.25
C SER A 4 -5.14 9.09 3.16
N PRO A 5 -6.13 8.28 2.73
CA PRO A 5 -5.94 7.33 1.64
C PRO A 5 -5.47 7.99 0.32
N GLY A 6 -5.90 9.23 0.07
CA GLY A 6 -5.50 10.01 -1.10
C GLY A 6 -4.04 10.46 -1.04
N GLU A 7 -3.63 11.05 0.09
CA GLU A 7 -2.23 11.45 0.30
C GLU A 7 -1.29 10.26 0.29
N PHE A 8 -1.68 9.15 0.93
CA PHE A 8 -0.93 7.90 0.87
C PHE A 8 -0.73 7.43 -0.57
N ALA A 9 -1.78 7.45 -1.40
CA ALA A 9 -1.65 7.06 -2.80
C ALA A 9 -0.73 8.02 -3.59
N ALA A 10 -0.77 9.32 -3.29
CA ALA A 10 0.08 10.32 -3.91
C ALA A 10 1.57 10.07 -3.65
N LEU A 11 1.95 9.58 -2.46
CA LEU A 11 3.34 9.20 -2.14
C LEU A 11 3.90 8.13 -3.10
N PHE A 12 3.05 7.27 -3.65
CA PHE A 12 3.44 6.22 -4.60
C PHE A 12 3.15 6.59 -6.07
N GLY A 13 2.78 7.84 -6.34
CA GLY A 13 2.40 8.29 -7.69
C GLY A 13 1.16 7.57 -8.23
N LYS A 14 0.22 7.19 -7.35
CA LYS A 14 -1.01 6.45 -7.71
C LYS A 14 -2.26 7.29 -7.47
N HIS A 15 -3.33 6.96 -8.19
CA HIS A 15 -4.65 7.53 -7.96
C HIS A 15 -5.22 7.10 -6.60
N GLN A 16 -6.01 7.95 -5.94
CA GLN A 16 -6.63 7.68 -4.63
C GLN A 16 -7.34 6.32 -4.52
N THR A 17 -7.99 5.85 -5.59
CA THR A 17 -8.66 4.54 -5.64
C THR A 17 -7.69 3.39 -5.36
N TRP A 18 -6.42 3.52 -5.75
CA TRP A 18 -5.38 2.55 -5.44
C TRP A 18 -5.13 2.47 -3.93
N GLY A 19 -5.05 3.61 -3.24
CA GLY A 19 -4.90 3.66 -1.78
C GLY A 19 -6.05 2.97 -1.05
N TYR A 20 -7.29 3.27 -1.45
CA TYR A 20 -8.49 2.58 -0.94
C TYR A 20 -8.44 1.06 -1.20
N ARG A 21 -7.98 0.63 -2.37
CA ARG A 21 -7.85 -0.81 -2.67
C ARG A 21 -6.82 -1.49 -1.77
N GLN A 22 -5.71 -0.83 -1.42
CA GLN A 22 -4.74 -1.40 -0.48
C GLN A 22 -5.32 -1.56 0.92
N LEU A 23 -6.14 -0.60 1.37
CA LEU A 23 -6.88 -0.70 2.63
C LEU A 23 -7.85 -1.87 2.62
N TYR A 24 -8.71 -1.94 1.61
CA TYR A 24 -9.74 -2.99 1.53
C TYR A 24 -9.16 -4.39 1.30
N ARG A 25 -7.95 -4.50 0.74
CA ARG A 25 -7.21 -5.76 0.63
C ARG A 25 -6.53 -6.19 1.94
N GLY A 26 -6.49 -5.32 2.95
CA GLY A 26 -5.74 -5.56 4.19
C GLY A 26 -4.22 -5.50 4.01
N THR A 27 -3.73 -4.98 2.87
CA THR A 27 -2.29 -4.83 2.60
C THR A 27 -1.66 -3.84 3.57
N ILE A 28 -2.41 -2.80 3.96
CA ILE A 28 -1.96 -1.73 4.85
C ILE A 28 -2.90 -1.55 6.02
N LYS A 29 -2.34 -1.19 7.18
CA LYS A 29 -3.10 -0.86 8.38
C LYS A 29 -3.48 0.63 8.40
N ALA A 30 -4.69 0.92 8.89
CA ALA A 30 -5.14 2.27 9.14
C ALA A 30 -5.89 2.36 10.47
N ILE A 31 -5.87 3.55 11.05
CA ILE A 31 -6.69 3.94 12.18
C ILE A 31 -7.97 4.52 11.61
N THR A 32 -9.10 3.86 11.90
CA THR A 32 -10.42 4.32 11.48
C THR A 32 -11.19 4.83 12.69
N GLN A 33 -11.41 6.14 12.75
CA GLN A 33 -12.16 6.76 13.83
C GLN A 33 -13.13 7.81 13.26
N CYS A 34 -14.42 7.69 13.63
CA CYS A 34 -15.48 8.61 13.23
C CYS A 34 -15.51 8.92 11.72
N GLY A 35 -15.44 7.89 10.87
CA GLY A 35 -15.50 8.03 9.40
C GLY A 35 -14.23 8.58 8.75
N ARG A 36 -13.18 8.88 9.52
CA ARG A 36 -11.87 9.26 8.99
C ARG A 36 -10.95 8.04 8.95
N ILE A 37 -10.22 7.92 7.85
CA ILE A 37 -9.18 6.91 7.67
C ILE A 37 -7.83 7.60 7.76
N MET A 38 -7.01 7.17 8.72
CA MET A 38 -5.67 7.69 8.93
C MET A 38 -4.65 6.56 8.79
N ILE A 39 -3.79 6.65 7.80
CA ILE A 39 -2.71 5.70 7.54
C ILE A 39 -1.44 6.23 8.23
N PRO A 40 -0.90 5.54 9.24
CA PRO A 40 0.31 5.98 9.92
C PRO A 40 1.52 6.07 8.99
N CYS A 41 2.42 7.04 9.21
CA CYS A 41 3.68 7.14 8.47
C CYS A 41 4.53 5.87 8.56
N THR A 42 4.51 5.19 9.71
CA THR A 42 5.20 3.91 9.92
C THR A 42 4.78 2.84 8.91
N GLU A 43 3.56 2.91 8.37
CA GLU A 43 3.09 1.94 7.37
C GLU A 43 3.68 2.21 5.98
N VAL A 44 3.94 3.49 5.67
CA VAL A 44 4.69 3.90 4.47
C VAL A 44 6.12 3.39 4.57
N GLU A 45 6.79 3.65 5.70
CA GLU A 45 8.15 3.18 5.96
C GLU A 45 8.23 1.66 5.90
N ARG A 46 7.29 0.94 6.51
CA ARG A 46 7.21 -0.52 6.44
C ARG A 46 7.14 -1.02 4.99
N LEU A 47 6.30 -0.40 4.16
CA LEU A 47 6.16 -0.77 2.75
C LEU A 47 7.43 -0.49 1.95
N LEU A 48 8.04 0.67 2.14
CA LEU A 48 9.28 1.04 1.46
C LEU A 48 10.43 0.11 1.87
N ASN A 49 10.54 -0.23 3.15
CA ASN A 49 11.54 -1.16 3.66
C ASN A 49 11.29 -2.61 3.19
N SER A 50 10.03 -2.98 2.95
CA SER A 50 9.66 -4.31 2.43
C SER A 50 9.76 -4.40 0.91
N ALA A 51 9.92 -3.27 0.21
CA ALA A 51 9.99 -3.24 -1.23
C ALA A 51 11.29 -3.93 -1.69
N LYS A 52 11.16 -5.11 -2.28
CA LYS A 52 12.29 -5.78 -2.92
C LYS A 52 12.68 -5.02 -4.18
N THR A 53 13.97 -4.90 -4.42
CA THR A 53 14.50 -4.45 -5.71
C THR A 53 13.90 -5.33 -6.81
N TYR A 54 13.38 -4.69 -7.85
CA TYR A 54 12.88 -5.39 -9.03
C TYR A 54 14.05 -6.13 -9.70
N SER A 55 14.17 -7.43 -9.43
CA SER A 55 15.00 -8.33 -10.21
C SER A 55 14.17 -8.69 -11.43
N GLY A 56 14.51 -8.17 -12.61
CA GLY A 56 13.80 -8.45 -13.87
C GLY A 56 13.82 -9.92 -14.33
N THR A 57 14.09 -10.86 -13.42
CA THR A 57 13.89 -12.29 -13.62
C THR A 57 12.40 -12.57 -13.65
N VAL A 58 11.90 -12.86 -14.85
CA VAL A 58 10.50 -13.23 -15.06
C VAL A 58 10.23 -14.49 -14.23
N GLN A 59 9.53 -14.37 -13.11
CA GLN A 59 9.00 -15.53 -12.39
C GLN A 59 7.88 -16.15 -13.25
N SER A 60 8.29 -16.97 -14.22
CA SER A 60 7.41 -17.90 -14.89
C SER A 60 7.01 -18.97 -13.88
N GLN A 61 5.98 -18.69 -13.09
CA GLN A 61 5.26 -19.74 -12.35
C GLN A 61 3.84 -19.82 -12.85
N ARG A 62 3.71 -20.34 -14.07
CA ARG A 62 2.52 -21.11 -14.45
C ARG A 62 2.79 -22.56 -14.06
N SER A 63 2.73 -22.87 -12.77
CA SER A 63 2.61 -24.28 -12.35
C SER A 63 1.17 -24.70 -12.63
N ARG A 64 0.98 -25.28 -13.82
CA ARG A 64 -0.20 -26.07 -14.15
C ARG A 64 -0.22 -27.27 -13.19
N ARG A 65 -1.24 -27.37 -12.35
CA ARG A 65 -1.76 -28.63 -11.86
C ARG A 65 -3.06 -28.91 -12.58
#